data_AF-A0A353C168-F1
#
_entry.id   AF-A0A353C168-F1
#
_cell.length_a   1.000
_cell.length_b   1.000
_cell.length_c   1.000
_cell.angle_alpha   90.00
_cell.angle_beta   90.00
_cell.angle_gamma   90.00
#
_symmetry.space_group_name_H-M   'P 1'
#
loop_
_entity.id
_entity.type
_entity.pdbx_description
1 polymer ?
#
loop_
_entity_poly.entity_id
_entity_poly.type
_entity_poly.pdbx_seq_one_letter_code
_entity_poly.pdbx_strand_id
1 'polypeptide(L)'
;MKTTCKEMEEYFLKVLFVDSGGPGFNTRYSYDVYSTLVKEFKFLTRQVSPQNLSPGQLSNFHPDIFFVMHGSFTSCHLVRLAKSLGATTILWIIEDPYEIDIHRGEMVNSYDYVFTNERLAVGQYARPNTYYLPWCCNPEVHRSLTVPQNYQSDLCFVGMGFRNRVRILNAIAPRIQHLNVKLIGDWQSWGEELVPSLKRFVLPTINDFREVQKYYNGAKINLNIHRDPVDPPTGNSLGIAACSPNDRTFALAGCGAFQLVDHTRSGIWEHFTDGVEIVGFHDPGELSQKIDFYLANPQLRINIGKAAQRKAYSANTFKHRLNEIFRVTNRSIHRNNNKSCSGGKTTKSSQVFYSATAKNNLNQEFRTRGNQ
;
A
#
# COMPACT_ATOMS: atom_id res chain seq x y z
N MET A 1 -35.26 24.77 4.15
CA MET A 1 -35.26 23.33 4.47
C MET A 1 -34.22 23.09 5.54
N LYS A 2 -34.69 22.84 6.77
CA LYS A 2 -33.88 22.64 7.97
C LYS A 2 -33.42 21.19 8.00
N THR A 3 -32.16 20.91 7.67
CA THR A 3 -31.53 19.66 8.09
C THR A 3 -31.39 19.74 9.61
N THR A 4 -32.07 18.85 10.30
CA THR A 4 -32.31 18.88 11.75
C THR A 4 -31.01 18.71 12.53
N CYS A 5 -30.83 19.54 13.56
CA CYS A 5 -29.74 19.54 14.54
C CYS A 5 -29.48 18.20 15.27
N LYS A 6 -30.28 17.16 14.98
CA LYS A 6 -30.25 15.84 15.64
C LYS A 6 -29.29 14.84 15.00
N GLU A 7 -28.77 15.10 13.80
CA GLU A 7 -27.77 14.23 13.14
C GLU A 7 -26.32 14.62 13.47
N MET A 8 -26.10 15.75 14.17
CA MET A 8 -24.76 16.23 14.50
C MET A 8 -24.15 15.63 15.78
N GLU A 9 -24.91 14.82 16.52
CA GLU A 9 -24.49 14.30 17.85
C GLU A 9 -23.68 12.99 17.81
N GLU A 10 -23.49 12.33 16.66
CA GLU A 10 -22.79 11.02 16.61
C GLU A 10 -21.34 11.05 16.09
N TYR A 11 -20.79 12.22 15.72
CA TYR A 11 -19.43 12.32 15.19
C TYR A 11 -18.44 12.82 16.24
N PHE A 12 -17.54 11.94 16.70
CA PHE A 12 -16.57 12.25 17.76
C PHE A 12 -15.43 13.18 17.31
N LEU A 13 -15.06 13.17 16.03
CA LEU A 13 -13.98 14.02 15.48
C LEU A 13 -14.31 14.46 14.04
N LYS A 14 -13.90 15.68 13.70
CA LYS A 14 -13.91 16.24 12.35
C LYS A 14 -12.58 15.98 11.65
N VAL A 15 -12.62 15.28 10.53
CA VAL A 15 -11.42 14.97 9.73
C VAL A 15 -11.51 15.70 8.40
N LEU A 16 -10.56 16.59 8.13
CA LEU A 16 -10.33 17.05 6.77
C LEU A 16 -9.26 16.15 6.16
N PHE A 17 -9.69 15.26 5.28
CA PHE A 17 -8.83 14.35 4.56
C PHE A 17 -8.40 14.98 3.24
N VAL A 18 -7.12 15.25 3.08
CA VAL A 18 -6.53 15.73 1.84
C VAL A 18 -5.94 14.54 1.09
N ASP A 19 -6.49 14.26 -0.08
CA ASP A 19 -5.97 13.19 -0.92
C ASP A 19 -4.61 13.55 -1.55
N SER A 20 -4.02 12.61 -2.28
CA SER A 20 -2.71 12.86 -2.88
C SER A 20 -2.72 13.81 -4.07
N GLY A 21 -3.89 14.18 -4.63
CA GLY A 21 -3.98 15.06 -5.81
C GLY A 21 -3.44 14.50 -7.12
N GLY A 22 -2.91 13.28 -7.14
CA GLY A 22 -2.43 12.62 -8.35
C GLY A 22 -3.51 11.78 -9.04
N PRO A 23 -3.44 11.59 -10.37
CA PRO A 23 -4.39 10.77 -11.12
C PRO A 23 -4.11 9.26 -10.99
N GLY A 24 -5.02 8.45 -11.54
CA GLY A 24 -4.79 7.00 -11.72
C GLY A 24 -4.81 6.22 -10.42
N PHE A 25 -3.79 5.40 -10.19
CA PHE A 25 -3.62 4.57 -8.99
C PHE A 25 -3.80 5.36 -7.69
N ASN A 26 -3.46 6.66 -7.74
CA ASN A 26 -3.52 7.57 -6.62
C ASN A 26 -4.94 7.81 -6.07
N THR A 27 -5.94 7.64 -6.95
CA THR A 27 -7.35 7.77 -6.59
C THR A 27 -7.86 6.59 -5.75
N ARG A 28 -7.27 5.39 -5.90
CA ARG A 28 -7.69 4.18 -5.18
C ARG A 28 -7.48 4.30 -3.67
N TYR A 29 -6.26 4.57 -3.23
CA TYR A 29 -5.99 4.61 -1.79
C TYR A 29 -6.65 5.84 -1.12
N SER A 30 -6.92 6.90 -1.89
CA SER A 30 -7.72 8.02 -1.43
C SER A 30 -9.16 7.57 -1.12
N TYR A 31 -9.76 6.76 -2.02
CA TYR A 31 -11.04 6.10 -1.74
C TYR A 31 -10.97 5.15 -0.54
N ASP A 32 -9.92 4.33 -0.42
CA ASP A 32 -9.79 3.36 0.66
C ASP A 32 -9.69 4.02 2.04
N VAL A 33 -8.89 5.08 2.17
CA VAL A 33 -8.78 5.86 3.41
C VAL A 33 -10.10 6.55 3.73
N TYR A 34 -10.66 7.31 2.77
CA TYR A 34 -11.90 8.05 2.98
C TYR A 34 -13.07 7.14 3.37
N SER A 35 -13.29 6.06 2.61
CA SER A 35 -14.37 5.11 2.88
C SER A 35 -14.23 4.45 4.25
N THR A 36 -12.99 4.12 4.67
CA THR A 36 -12.74 3.55 6.00
C THR A 36 -13.01 4.58 7.11
N LEU A 37 -12.57 5.83 6.96
CA LEU A 37 -12.85 6.90 7.93
C LEU A 37 -14.35 7.11 8.15
N VAL A 38 -15.13 7.15 7.08
CA VAL A 38 -16.58 7.35 7.15
C VAL A 38 -17.29 6.13 7.73
N LYS A 39 -16.98 4.91 7.26
CA LYS A 39 -17.75 3.72 7.60
C LYS A 39 -17.33 3.05 8.91
N GLU A 40 -16.03 2.95 9.16
CA GLU A 40 -15.49 2.18 10.29
C GLU A 40 -15.26 3.06 11.53
N PHE A 41 -14.93 4.34 11.33
CA PHE A 41 -14.66 5.28 12.42
C PHE A 41 -15.82 6.24 12.68
N LYS A 42 -16.78 6.36 11.75
CA LYS A 42 -17.90 7.31 11.84
C LYS A 42 -17.42 8.71 12.23
N PHE A 43 -16.40 9.20 11.53
CA PHE A 43 -15.94 10.57 11.68
C PHE A 43 -16.71 11.49 10.73
N LEU A 44 -16.85 12.76 11.11
CA LEU A 44 -17.34 13.77 10.17
C LEU A 44 -16.17 14.07 9.24
N THR A 45 -16.10 13.33 8.12
CA THR A 45 -15.00 13.43 7.19
C THR A 45 -15.39 14.24 5.96
N ARG A 46 -14.56 15.21 5.59
CA ARG A 46 -14.59 15.85 4.27
C ARG A 46 -13.32 15.48 3.52
N GLN A 47 -13.47 15.01 2.29
CA GLN A 47 -12.35 14.81 1.38
C GLN A 47 -12.17 16.07 0.51
N VAL A 48 -10.92 16.46 0.28
CA VAL A 48 -10.57 17.54 -0.65
C VAL A 48 -9.26 17.20 -1.36
N SER A 49 -9.16 17.54 -2.64
CA SER A 49 -7.87 17.44 -3.34
C SER A 49 -6.97 18.63 -2.97
N PRO A 50 -5.64 18.47 -2.96
CA PRO A 50 -4.74 19.54 -2.57
C PRO A 50 -4.87 20.80 -3.45
N GLN A 51 -5.21 20.65 -4.73
CA GLN A 51 -5.44 21.77 -5.66
C GLN A 51 -6.69 22.60 -5.31
N ASN A 52 -7.65 22.01 -4.60
CA ASN A 52 -8.89 22.65 -4.20
C ASN A 52 -8.89 23.04 -2.71
N LEU A 53 -7.80 22.81 -1.99
CA LEU A 53 -7.69 23.15 -0.57
C LEU A 53 -7.46 24.65 -0.40
N SER A 54 -8.22 25.28 0.50
CA SER A 54 -8.18 26.72 0.74
C SER A 54 -8.23 27.08 2.23
N PRO A 55 -7.74 28.29 2.62
CA PRO A 55 -7.89 28.80 3.98
C PRO A 55 -9.35 28.84 4.44
N GLY A 56 -10.28 29.23 3.55
CA GLY A 56 -11.71 29.30 3.86
C GLY A 56 -12.30 27.94 4.25
N GLN A 57 -11.90 26.85 3.60
CA GLN A 57 -12.34 25.52 4.01
C GLN A 57 -11.82 25.13 5.40
N LEU A 58 -10.56 25.44 5.71
CA LEU A 58 -9.97 25.18 7.01
C LEU A 58 -10.69 25.96 8.12
N SER A 59 -10.88 27.27 7.92
CA SER A 59 -11.57 28.13 8.87
C SER A 59 -13.06 27.81 9.01
N ASN A 60 -13.74 27.40 7.94
CA ASN A 60 -15.18 27.08 8.04
C ASN A 60 -15.43 25.69 8.62
N PHE A 61 -14.58 24.73 8.31
CA PHE A 61 -14.77 23.34 8.78
C PHE A 61 -14.23 23.13 10.19
N HIS A 62 -13.16 23.84 10.57
CA HIS A 62 -12.44 23.67 11.83
C HIS A 62 -12.15 22.20 12.15
N PRO A 63 -11.26 21.54 11.37
CA PRO A 63 -10.97 20.12 11.57
C PRO A 63 -10.23 19.87 12.89
N ASP A 64 -10.57 18.79 13.58
CA ASP A 64 -9.77 18.26 14.71
C ASP A 64 -8.52 17.54 14.20
N ILE A 65 -8.63 16.93 13.02
CA ILE A 65 -7.56 16.21 12.32
C ILE A 65 -7.46 16.73 10.89
N PHE A 66 -6.26 17.18 10.53
CA PHE A 66 -5.89 17.49 9.16
C PHE A 66 -4.99 16.36 8.64
N PHE A 67 -5.59 15.44 7.88
CA PHE A 67 -4.93 14.20 7.46
C PHE A 67 -4.61 14.25 5.97
N VAL A 68 -3.33 14.23 5.63
CA VAL A 68 -2.82 14.33 4.26
C VAL A 68 -2.24 13.01 3.81
N MET A 69 -2.68 12.56 2.63
CA MET A 69 -2.11 11.40 1.94
C MET A 69 -1.00 11.85 0.99
N HIS A 70 0.16 11.22 1.07
CA HIS A 70 1.37 11.46 0.28
C HIS A 70 2.00 12.86 0.44
N GLY A 71 1.23 13.94 0.27
CA GLY A 71 1.57 15.31 0.67
C GLY A 71 2.38 16.14 -0.33
N SER A 72 2.93 15.56 -1.40
CA SER A 72 3.79 16.25 -2.37
C SER A 72 3.16 17.46 -3.06
N PHE A 73 1.82 17.50 -3.17
CA PHE A 73 1.09 18.64 -3.75
C PHE A 73 0.41 19.54 -2.70
N THR A 74 0.58 19.26 -1.41
CA THR A 74 -0.10 20.00 -0.33
C THR A 74 0.77 21.17 0.15
N SER A 75 0.25 22.39 0.06
CA SER A 75 0.97 23.59 0.51
C SER A 75 1.29 23.53 2.00
N CYS A 76 2.59 23.61 2.34
CA CYS A 76 3.08 23.67 3.71
C CYS A 76 2.48 24.84 4.51
N HIS A 77 2.15 25.95 3.84
CA HIS A 77 1.44 27.08 4.47
C HIS A 77 0.05 26.67 4.98
N LEU A 78 -0.70 25.90 4.19
CA LEU A 78 -2.04 25.43 4.58
C LEU A 78 -1.97 24.39 5.71
N VAL A 79 -0.93 23.56 5.73
CA VAL A 79 -0.66 22.64 6.87
C VAL A 79 -0.44 23.43 8.15
N ARG A 80 0.43 24.46 8.10
CA ARG A 80 0.71 25.34 9.25
C ARG A 80 -0.53 26.11 9.70
N LEU A 81 -1.37 26.55 8.77
CA LEU A 81 -2.66 27.19 9.08
C LEU A 81 -3.62 26.22 9.77
N ALA A 82 -3.76 24.99 9.28
CA ALA A 82 -4.60 23.97 9.91
C ALA A 82 -4.15 23.73 11.36
N LYS A 83 -2.83 23.63 11.59
CA LYS A 83 -2.23 23.51 12.91
C LYS A 83 -2.50 24.73 13.80
N SER A 84 -2.38 25.96 13.28
CA SER A 84 -2.66 27.17 14.06
C SER A 84 -4.14 27.29 14.44
N LEU A 85 -5.04 26.64 13.69
CA LEU A 85 -6.47 26.52 14.00
C LEU A 85 -6.79 25.37 14.98
N GLY A 86 -5.78 24.66 15.49
CA GLY A 86 -5.91 23.61 16.50
C GLY A 86 -5.99 22.18 15.98
N ALA A 87 -5.88 21.96 14.66
CA ALA A 87 -5.92 20.62 14.09
C ALA A 87 -4.62 19.84 14.39
N THR A 88 -4.74 18.54 14.68
CA THR A 88 -3.58 17.63 14.62
C THR A 88 -3.26 17.32 13.16
N THR A 89 -2.05 17.65 12.73
CA THR A 89 -1.62 17.47 11.34
C THR A 89 -0.90 16.13 11.15
N ILE A 90 -1.41 15.31 10.23
CA ILE A 90 -0.93 13.95 9.99
C ILE A 90 -0.57 13.81 8.51
N LEU A 91 0.61 13.28 8.21
CA LEU A 91 1.05 12.92 6.87
C LEU A 91 1.23 11.40 6.76
N TRP A 92 0.69 10.76 5.73
CA TRP A 92 1.01 9.37 5.39
C TRP A 92 1.62 9.26 3.99
N ILE A 93 2.93 9.04 3.94
CA ILE A 93 3.76 8.87 2.75
C ILE A 93 3.67 7.42 2.25
N ILE A 94 3.63 7.25 0.94
CA ILE A 94 3.40 5.96 0.27
C ILE A 94 4.34 5.61 -0.89
N GLU A 95 5.18 6.54 -1.30
CA GLU A 95 6.16 6.34 -2.39
C GLU A 95 7.60 6.34 -1.86
N ASP A 96 7.80 6.16 -0.56
CA ASP A 96 9.14 5.90 -0.05
C ASP A 96 9.59 4.47 -0.41
N PRO A 97 10.90 4.26 -0.67
CA PRO A 97 11.96 5.28 -0.71
C PRO A 97 12.08 5.98 -2.09
N TYR A 98 11.24 5.65 -3.06
CA TYR A 98 11.41 6.05 -4.46
C TYR A 98 11.26 7.55 -4.72
N GLU A 99 10.61 8.27 -3.82
CA GLU A 99 10.41 9.72 -3.88
C GLU A 99 10.93 10.41 -2.61
N ILE A 100 11.77 9.72 -1.82
CA ILE A 100 12.22 10.21 -0.49
C ILE A 100 12.93 11.57 -0.55
N ASP A 101 13.56 11.93 -1.66
CA ASP A 101 14.19 13.24 -1.83
C ASP A 101 13.16 14.38 -1.85
N ILE A 102 11.96 14.12 -2.39
CA ILE A 102 10.85 15.08 -2.44
C ILE A 102 10.24 15.27 -1.05
N HIS A 103 10.14 14.18 -0.28
CA HIS A 103 9.45 14.19 1.02
C HIS A 103 10.24 14.91 2.13
N ARG A 104 11.55 15.09 1.98
CA ARG A 104 12.42 15.67 3.01
C ARG A 104 12.19 17.17 3.23
N GLY A 105 12.79 17.69 4.30
CA GLY A 105 12.85 19.12 4.56
C GLY A 105 11.51 19.70 4.99
N GLU A 106 11.11 20.83 4.39
CA GLU A 106 9.94 21.60 4.83
C GLU A 106 8.64 20.78 4.82
N MET A 107 8.50 19.83 3.88
CA MET A 107 7.32 19.01 3.75
C MET A 107 7.04 18.22 5.03
N VAL A 108 7.88 17.25 5.39
CA VAL A 108 7.71 16.47 6.63
C VAL A 108 7.77 17.33 7.90
N ASN A 109 8.50 18.44 7.89
CA ASN A 109 8.62 19.34 9.04
C ASN A 109 7.36 20.17 9.31
N SER A 110 6.45 20.28 8.33
CA SER A 110 5.20 21.03 8.50
C SER A 110 4.13 20.25 9.27
N TYR A 111 4.29 18.94 9.46
CA TYR A 111 3.32 18.06 10.12
C TYR A 111 3.72 17.73 11.56
N ASP A 112 2.73 17.41 12.40
CA ASP A 112 2.95 16.90 13.76
C ASP A 112 3.40 15.44 13.73
N TYR A 113 2.73 14.62 12.91
CA TYR A 113 3.00 13.18 12.76
C TYR A 113 3.23 12.81 11.30
N VAL A 114 4.27 12.01 11.06
CA VAL A 114 4.61 11.48 9.74
C VAL A 114 4.60 9.96 9.81
N PHE A 115 3.88 9.34 8.89
CA PHE A 115 3.86 7.91 8.67
C PHE A 115 4.44 7.63 7.29
N THR A 116 5.33 6.65 7.15
CA THR A 116 5.92 6.25 5.87
C THR A 116 5.71 4.76 5.61
N ASN A 117 5.44 4.41 4.35
CA ASN A 117 5.32 3.03 3.89
C ASN A 117 6.64 2.26 3.85
N GLU A 118 7.78 2.91 4.09
CA GLU A 118 9.11 2.27 4.06
C GLU A 118 9.81 2.36 5.41
N ARG A 119 10.11 1.19 5.99
CA ARG A 119 10.77 1.04 7.28
C ARG A 119 12.12 1.76 7.32
N LEU A 120 12.93 1.65 6.26
CA LEU A 120 14.25 2.27 6.22
C LEU A 120 14.20 3.79 6.01
N ALA A 121 13.07 4.34 5.56
CA ALA A 121 12.87 5.78 5.41
C ALA A 121 12.65 6.50 6.74
N VAL A 122 12.15 5.82 7.79
CA VAL A 122 11.88 6.42 9.11
C VAL A 122 13.11 7.16 9.66
N GLY A 123 14.28 6.51 9.62
CA GLY A 123 15.53 7.09 10.10
C GLY A 123 16.07 8.24 9.24
N GLN A 124 15.59 8.39 8.00
CA GLN A 124 16.08 9.39 7.05
C GLN A 124 15.46 10.77 7.26
N TYR A 125 14.31 10.84 7.95
CA TYR A 125 13.64 12.11 8.22
C TYR A 125 14.18 12.83 9.46
N ALA A 126 14.92 12.14 10.33
CA ALA A 126 15.60 12.69 11.50
C ALA A 126 14.74 13.64 12.37
N ARG A 127 13.43 13.37 12.48
CA ARG A 127 12.47 14.15 13.27
C ARG A 127 11.69 13.26 14.23
N PRO A 128 11.21 13.79 15.38
CA PRO A 128 10.32 13.04 16.27
C PRO A 128 9.00 12.75 15.56
N ASN A 129 8.23 11.81 16.09
CA ASN A 129 6.91 11.45 15.57
C ASN A 129 6.89 11.04 14.09
N THR A 130 7.93 10.31 13.67
CA THR A 130 7.97 9.62 12.38
C THR A 130 7.88 8.12 12.62
N TYR A 131 6.94 7.46 11.94
CA TYR A 131 6.58 6.06 12.18
C TYR A 131 6.51 5.28 10.87
N TYR A 132 6.88 3.99 10.93
CA TYR A 132 6.63 3.05 9.86
C TYR A 132 5.15 2.65 9.85
N LEU A 133 4.50 2.72 8.68
CA LEU A 133 3.14 2.28 8.49
C LEU A 133 2.99 1.66 7.09
N PRO A 134 3.03 0.32 6.97
CA PRO A 134 3.02 -0.35 5.69
C PRO A 134 1.66 -0.24 5.01
N TRP A 135 1.66 -0.54 3.71
CA TRP A 135 0.45 -0.78 2.94
C TRP A 135 -0.48 -1.82 3.59
N CYS A 136 -1.72 -1.84 3.09
CA CYS A 136 -2.79 -2.69 3.58
C CYS A 136 -3.88 -2.85 2.52
N CYS A 137 -4.86 -3.72 2.78
CA CYS A 137 -6.00 -3.93 1.89
C CYS A 137 -7.28 -3.25 2.42
N ASN A 138 -8.15 -2.84 1.52
CA ASN A 138 -9.55 -2.54 1.83
C ASN A 138 -10.42 -3.79 1.53
N PRO A 139 -11.04 -4.44 2.54
CA PRO A 139 -11.89 -5.62 2.32
C PRO A 139 -13.13 -5.39 1.45
N GLU A 140 -13.64 -4.15 1.36
CA GLU A 140 -14.77 -3.83 0.47
C GLU A 140 -14.35 -3.83 -1.00
N VAL A 141 -13.09 -3.48 -1.26
CA VAL A 141 -12.50 -3.44 -2.58
C VAL A 141 -11.87 -4.79 -2.87
N HIS A 142 -10.80 -5.15 -2.17
CA HIS A 142 -10.03 -6.37 -2.37
C HIS A 142 -10.76 -7.56 -1.74
N ARG A 143 -11.61 -8.21 -2.53
CA ARG A 143 -12.41 -9.38 -2.17
C ARG A 143 -12.36 -10.45 -3.24
N SER A 144 -12.72 -11.67 -2.87
CA SER A 144 -12.83 -12.77 -3.83
C SER A 144 -14.07 -12.59 -4.71
N LEU A 145 -13.90 -12.78 -6.01
CA LEU A 145 -14.94 -12.59 -7.02
C LEU A 145 -14.93 -13.75 -8.01
N THR A 146 -16.13 -14.19 -8.42
CA THR A 146 -16.28 -14.93 -9.67
C THR A 146 -16.24 -13.93 -10.82
N VAL A 147 -15.39 -14.19 -11.83
CA VAL A 147 -15.19 -13.28 -12.95
C VAL A 147 -15.45 -13.97 -14.29
N PRO A 148 -15.93 -13.23 -15.32
CA PRO A 148 -16.12 -13.79 -16.64
C PRO A 148 -14.81 -14.24 -17.30
N GLN A 149 -14.92 -15.07 -18.35
CA GLN A 149 -13.78 -15.74 -19.00
C GLN A 149 -12.71 -14.78 -19.54
N ASN A 150 -13.07 -13.57 -19.97
CA ASN A 150 -12.13 -12.58 -20.51
C ASN A 150 -11.10 -12.09 -19.46
N TYR A 151 -11.42 -12.20 -18.16
CA TYR A 151 -10.49 -11.88 -17.07
C TYR A 151 -9.59 -13.05 -16.69
N GLN A 152 -9.93 -14.27 -17.12
CA GLN A 152 -9.18 -15.46 -16.75
C GLN A 152 -7.81 -15.52 -17.44
N SER A 153 -6.79 -15.96 -16.72
CA SER A 153 -5.43 -16.12 -17.21
C SER A 153 -4.66 -17.18 -16.42
N ASP A 154 -3.64 -17.77 -17.02
CA ASP A 154 -2.67 -18.60 -16.29
C ASP A 154 -1.76 -17.71 -15.44
N LEU A 155 -1.31 -16.58 -16.02
CA LEU A 155 -0.42 -15.62 -15.38
C LEU A 155 -0.94 -14.19 -15.59
N CYS A 156 -0.97 -13.41 -14.52
CA CYS A 156 -1.28 -11.99 -14.58
C CYS A 156 -0.23 -11.17 -13.84
N PHE A 157 0.14 -10.03 -14.42
CA PHE A 157 0.89 -8.98 -13.75
C PHE A 157 0.20 -7.64 -14.00
N VAL A 158 0.06 -6.82 -12.96
CA VAL A 158 -0.50 -5.46 -13.06
C VAL A 158 0.50 -4.44 -12.55
N GLY A 159 1.14 -3.69 -13.43
CA GLY A 159 2.07 -2.61 -13.08
C GLY A 159 2.91 -2.17 -14.27
N MET A 160 3.75 -1.15 -14.06
CA MET A 160 4.62 -0.61 -15.09
C MET A 160 5.74 -1.57 -15.48
N GLY A 161 6.15 -1.53 -16.75
CA GLY A 161 7.16 -2.41 -17.32
C GLY A 161 8.60 -2.06 -16.98
N PHE A 162 8.94 -1.72 -15.73
CA PHE A 162 10.31 -1.33 -15.35
C PHE A 162 11.38 -2.35 -15.78
N ARG A 163 12.60 -1.86 -16.03
CA ARG A 163 13.73 -2.65 -16.55
C ARG A 163 13.97 -3.96 -15.80
N ASN A 164 13.93 -3.94 -14.47
CA ASN A 164 14.11 -5.14 -13.64
C ASN A 164 13.01 -6.20 -13.90
N ARG A 165 11.76 -5.76 -14.12
CA ARG A 165 10.62 -6.63 -14.44
C ARG A 165 10.74 -7.20 -15.84
N VAL A 166 11.16 -6.38 -16.81
CA VAL A 166 11.42 -6.83 -18.18
C VAL A 166 12.51 -7.89 -18.22
N ARG A 167 13.62 -7.68 -17.49
CA ARG A 167 14.70 -8.69 -17.37
C ARG A 167 14.18 -10.04 -16.87
N ILE A 168 13.39 -10.04 -15.80
CA ILE A 168 12.81 -11.27 -15.23
C ILE A 168 11.86 -11.93 -16.24
N LEU A 169 10.94 -11.17 -16.83
CA LEU A 169 9.95 -11.70 -17.78
C LEU A 169 10.60 -12.24 -19.06
N ASN A 170 11.61 -11.55 -19.60
CA ASN A 170 12.37 -12.03 -20.76
C ASN A 170 13.09 -13.34 -20.45
N ALA A 171 13.69 -13.46 -19.27
CA ALA A 171 14.38 -14.68 -18.84
C ALA A 171 13.44 -15.89 -18.76
N ILE A 172 12.17 -15.70 -18.38
CA ILE A 172 11.16 -16.78 -18.31
C ILE A 172 10.30 -16.90 -19.57
N ALA A 173 10.50 -16.04 -20.58
CA ALA A 173 9.67 -15.99 -21.78
C ALA A 173 9.54 -17.34 -22.51
N PRO A 174 10.59 -18.17 -22.67
CA PRO A 174 10.46 -19.48 -23.30
C PRO A 174 9.43 -20.39 -22.60
N ARG A 175 9.26 -20.23 -21.28
CA ARG A 175 8.34 -21.01 -20.45
C ARG A 175 6.93 -20.44 -20.42
N ILE A 176 6.76 -19.12 -20.53
CA ILE A 176 5.42 -18.52 -20.38
C ILE A 176 4.76 -18.13 -21.71
N GLN A 177 5.50 -18.11 -22.83
CA GLN A 177 4.99 -17.63 -24.11
C GLN A 177 3.81 -18.45 -24.68
N HIS A 178 3.61 -19.68 -24.22
CA HIS A 178 2.51 -20.56 -24.65
C HIS A 178 1.31 -20.54 -23.69
N LEU A 179 1.40 -19.80 -22.58
CA LEU A 179 0.35 -19.67 -21.58
C LEU A 179 -0.59 -18.51 -21.91
N ASN A 180 -1.78 -18.50 -21.29
CA ASN A 180 -2.65 -17.33 -21.31
C ASN A 180 -2.11 -16.29 -20.30
N VAL A 181 -1.32 -15.33 -20.80
CA VAL A 181 -0.67 -14.30 -19.99
C VAL A 181 -1.35 -12.95 -20.18
N LYS A 182 -1.45 -12.16 -19.10
CA LYS A 182 -1.90 -10.76 -19.12
C LYS A 182 -0.88 -9.86 -18.42
N LEU A 183 -0.28 -8.94 -19.17
CA LEU A 183 0.62 -7.91 -18.66
C LEU A 183 -0.08 -6.55 -18.74
N ILE A 184 -0.65 -6.08 -17.64
CA ILE A 184 -1.47 -4.87 -17.59
C ILE A 184 -0.63 -3.71 -17.04
N GLY A 185 -0.59 -2.59 -17.76
CA GLY A 185 0.09 -1.38 -17.32
C GLY A 185 0.80 -0.66 -18.45
N ASP A 186 1.63 0.32 -18.09
CA ASP A 186 2.45 1.03 -19.06
C ASP A 186 3.73 0.24 -19.36
N TRP A 187 3.63 -0.61 -20.39
CA TRP A 187 4.73 -1.39 -20.95
C TRP A 187 5.26 -0.78 -22.24
N GLN A 188 4.56 0.20 -22.81
CA GLN A 188 5.03 0.89 -24.01
C GLN A 188 6.12 1.89 -23.67
N SER A 189 5.94 2.69 -22.62
CA SER A 189 6.93 3.69 -22.22
C SER A 189 8.07 3.11 -21.37
N TRP A 190 7.82 2.01 -20.65
CA TRP A 190 8.80 1.44 -19.72
C TRP A 190 9.37 0.08 -20.16
N GLY A 191 8.67 -0.64 -21.03
CA GLY A 191 8.93 -2.03 -21.37
C GLY A 191 9.46 -2.25 -22.79
N GLU A 192 10.17 -1.29 -23.37
CA GLU A 192 10.66 -1.35 -24.76
C GLU A 192 11.44 -2.64 -25.07
N GLU A 193 12.29 -3.06 -24.13
CA GLU A 193 13.13 -4.27 -24.22
C GLU A 193 12.35 -5.59 -24.03
N LEU A 194 11.03 -5.56 -23.82
CA LEU A 194 10.23 -6.79 -23.68
C LEU A 194 10.27 -7.60 -24.98
N VAL A 195 10.55 -8.90 -24.88
CA VAL A 195 10.67 -9.75 -26.07
C VAL A 195 9.35 -9.81 -26.87
N PRO A 196 9.40 -9.90 -28.21
CA PRO A 196 8.20 -9.89 -29.06
C PRO A 196 7.15 -10.94 -28.71
N SER A 197 7.58 -12.13 -28.25
CA SER A 197 6.69 -13.21 -27.83
C SER A 197 5.83 -12.86 -26.61
N LEU A 198 6.25 -11.89 -25.79
CA LEU A 198 5.50 -11.40 -24.63
C LEU A 198 4.76 -10.08 -24.90
N LYS A 199 5.22 -9.27 -25.88
CA LYS A 199 4.55 -8.00 -26.25
C LYS A 199 3.07 -8.19 -26.64
N ARG A 200 2.71 -9.34 -27.23
CA ARG A 200 1.32 -9.68 -27.56
C ARG A 200 0.39 -9.84 -26.35
N PHE A 201 0.92 -9.98 -25.14
CA PHE A 201 0.16 -10.13 -23.89
C PHE A 201 -0.06 -8.80 -23.15
N VAL A 202 0.48 -7.70 -23.68
CA VAL A 202 0.35 -6.38 -23.08
C VAL A 202 -1.06 -5.86 -23.25
N LEU A 203 -1.65 -5.44 -22.14
CA LEU A 203 -2.93 -4.75 -22.06
C LEU A 203 -2.70 -3.31 -21.55
N PRO A 204 -3.52 -2.33 -21.97
CA PRO A 204 -3.35 -0.95 -21.57
C PRO A 204 -3.49 -0.77 -20.05
N THR A 205 -2.98 0.35 -19.54
CA THR A 205 -3.17 0.74 -18.14
C THR A 205 -4.64 0.83 -17.79
N ILE A 206 -5.03 0.19 -16.69
CA ILE A 206 -6.38 0.23 -16.13
C ILE A 206 -6.34 1.05 -14.85
N ASN A 207 -7.01 2.20 -14.85
CA ASN A 207 -7.06 3.10 -13.69
C ASN A 207 -8.17 2.75 -12.70
N ASP A 208 -9.21 2.01 -13.14
CA ASP A 208 -10.26 1.54 -12.25
C ASP A 208 -9.78 0.33 -11.44
N PHE A 209 -9.61 0.55 -10.13
CA PHE A 209 -9.16 -0.50 -9.22
C PHE A 209 -10.17 -1.66 -9.07
N ARG A 210 -11.47 -1.43 -9.32
CA ARG A 210 -12.49 -2.49 -9.33
C ARG A 210 -12.37 -3.36 -10.56
N GLU A 211 -11.93 -2.78 -11.66
CA GLU A 211 -11.66 -3.51 -12.90
C GLU A 211 -10.37 -4.34 -12.78
N VAL A 212 -9.30 -3.75 -12.25
CA VAL A 212 -8.03 -4.45 -11.97
C VAL A 212 -8.25 -5.68 -11.08
N GLN A 213 -9.10 -5.56 -10.06
CA GLN A 213 -9.43 -6.66 -9.17
C GLN A 213 -9.98 -7.90 -9.90
N LYS A 214 -10.72 -7.71 -11.00
CA LYS A 214 -11.27 -8.85 -11.76
C LYS A 214 -10.16 -9.67 -12.39
N TYR A 215 -9.09 -9.03 -12.86
CA TYR A 215 -7.90 -9.72 -13.36
C TYR A 215 -7.15 -10.47 -12.25
N TYR A 216 -7.03 -9.87 -11.06
CA TYR A 216 -6.44 -10.55 -9.91
C TYR A 216 -7.18 -11.84 -9.55
N ASN A 217 -8.52 -11.80 -9.57
CA ASN A 217 -9.38 -12.95 -9.28
C ASN A 217 -9.43 -13.98 -10.41
N GLY A 218 -9.27 -13.54 -11.67
CA GLY A 218 -9.28 -14.41 -12.84
C GLY A 218 -7.95 -15.15 -13.09
N ALA A 219 -6.85 -14.67 -12.52
CA ALA A 219 -5.54 -15.27 -12.72
C ALA A 219 -5.31 -16.50 -11.83
N LYS A 220 -4.78 -17.58 -12.42
CA LYS A 220 -4.31 -18.74 -11.64
C LYS A 220 -3.08 -18.38 -10.81
N ILE A 221 -2.19 -17.56 -11.35
CA ILE A 221 -0.98 -17.05 -10.69
C ILE A 221 -0.86 -15.55 -10.94
N ASN A 222 -0.78 -14.76 -9.87
CA ASN A 222 -0.44 -13.34 -9.96
C ASN A 222 1.06 -13.15 -9.69
N LEU A 223 1.75 -12.49 -10.61
CA LEU A 223 3.15 -12.12 -10.44
C LEU A 223 3.25 -10.80 -9.68
N ASN A 224 3.97 -10.82 -8.57
CA ASN A 224 4.27 -9.65 -7.77
C ASN A 224 5.77 -9.37 -7.79
N ILE A 225 6.22 -8.76 -8.88
CA ILE A 225 7.61 -8.33 -9.07
C ILE A 225 7.73 -6.86 -8.66
N HIS A 226 8.44 -6.59 -7.57
CA HIS A 226 8.69 -5.27 -7.04
C HIS A 226 9.53 -4.42 -8.01
N ARG A 227 9.55 -3.10 -7.78
CA ARG A 227 10.51 -2.21 -8.44
C ARG A 227 11.92 -2.53 -7.94
N ASP A 228 12.96 -2.10 -8.64
CA ASP A 228 14.31 -2.15 -8.11
C ASP A 228 14.37 -1.53 -6.69
N PRO A 229 15.03 -2.17 -5.71
CA PRO A 229 15.06 -1.67 -4.33
C PRO A 229 15.83 -0.35 -4.15
N VAL A 230 16.79 -0.02 -5.00
CA VAL A 230 17.71 1.11 -4.76
C VAL A 230 17.83 2.07 -5.94
N ASP A 231 17.47 1.63 -7.16
CA ASP A 231 17.60 2.44 -8.39
C ASP A 231 16.24 2.78 -9.01
N PRO A 232 15.43 3.66 -8.37
CA PRO A 232 14.20 4.14 -8.97
C PRO A 232 14.46 5.34 -9.92
N PRO A 233 13.63 5.53 -10.96
CA PRO A 233 13.77 6.63 -11.91
C PRO A 233 13.39 8.03 -11.37
N THR A 234 12.83 8.14 -10.16
CA THR A 234 12.13 9.36 -9.67
C THR A 234 12.78 10.05 -8.47
N GLY A 235 13.77 9.43 -7.81
CA GLY A 235 14.36 9.97 -6.58
C GLY A 235 15.28 8.96 -5.90
N ASN A 236 15.51 9.14 -4.60
CA ASN A 236 16.36 8.29 -3.76
C ASN A 236 17.88 8.45 -3.96
N SER A 237 18.34 9.69 -4.04
CA SER A 237 19.75 10.08 -4.17
C SER A 237 20.70 9.45 -3.13
N LEU A 238 20.19 9.07 -1.96
CA LEU A 238 20.96 8.41 -0.90
C LEU A 238 20.99 6.87 -1.01
N GLY A 239 20.33 6.29 -2.01
CA GLY A 239 20.31 4.84 -2.23
C GLY A 239 19.68 4.06 -1.07
N ILE A 240 18.61 4.59 -0.48
CA ILE A 240 17.89 3.92 0.61
C ILE A 240 17.17 2.71 0.04
N ALA A 241 17.52 1.52 0.50
CA ALA A 241 16.91 0.30 0.00
C ALA A 241 15.42 0.22 0.36
N ALA A 242 14.58 -0.15 -0.60
CA ALA A 242 13.22 -0.55 -0.34
C ALA A 242 13.20 -1.96 0.23
N CYS A 243 12.71 -2.12 1.47
CA CYS A 243 12.57 -3.42 2.13
C CYS A 243 11.11 -3.78 2.45
N SER A 244 10.21 -2.80 2.35
CA SER A 244 8.80 -2.94 2.70
C SER A 244 7.95 -3.51 1.56
N PRO A 245 6.83 -4.21 1.87
CA PRO A 245 5.94 -4.73 0.85
C PRO A 245 5.29 -3.61 0.04
N ASN A 246 5.07 -3.84 -1.26
CA ASN A 246 4.22 -2.97 -2.06
C ASN A 246 2.73 -3.13 -1.71
N ASP A 247 1.92 -2.22 -2.26
CA ASP A 247 0.46 -2.27 -2.16
C ASP A 247 -0.12 -3.60 -2.68
N ARG A 248 0.44 -4.12 -3.79
CA ARG A 248 -0.08 -5.27 -4.52
C ARG A 248 -0.04 -6.53 -3.67
N THR A 249 0.96 -6.65 -2.81
CA THR A 249 1.10 -7.73 -1.83
C THR A 249 -0.20 -7.87 -1.04
N PHE A 250 -0.72 -6.76 -0.52
CA PHE A 250 -1.94 -6.73 0.28
C PHE A 250 -3.20 -6.78 -0.58
N ALA A 251 -3.21 -6.14 -1.75
CA ALA A 251 -4.35 -6.17 -2.67
C ALA A 251 -4.66 -7.60 -3.16
N LEU A 252 -3.63 -8.35 -3.58
CA LEU A 252 -3.74 -9.74 -4.00
C LEU A 252 -4.17 -10.63 -2.83
N ALA A 253 -3.56 -10.45 -1.65
CA ALA A 253 -3.94 -11.18 -0.45
C ALA A 253 -5.41 -10.93 -0.10
N GLY A 254 -5.88 -9.67 -0.10
CA GLY A 254 -7.29 -9.33 0.13
C GLY A 254 -8.25 -9.95 -0.88
N CYS A 255 -7.84 -10.10 -2.14
CA CYS A 255 -8.64 -10.81 -3.16
C CYS A 255 -8.69 -12.34 -2.93
N GLY A 256 -7.87 -12.89 -2.03
CA GLY A 256 -7.66 -14.32 -1.90
C GLY A 256 -6.96 -14.94 -3.11
N ALA A 257 -6.22 -14.11 -3.86
CA ALA A 257 -5.54 -14.51 -5.07
C ALA A 257 -4.17 -15.15 -4.75
N PHE A 258 -3.83 -16.22 -5.47
CA PHE A 258 -2.50 -16.82 -5.37
C PHE A 258 -1.47 -15.91 -6.03
N GLN A 259 -0.35 -15.68 -5.36
CA GLN A 259 0.72 -14.82 -5.85
C GLN A 259 2.11 -15.44 -5.69
N LEU A 260 2.96 -15.23 -6.70
CA LEU A 260 4.40 -15.44 -6.64
C LEU A 260 5.08 -14.07 -6.49
N VAL A 261 5.81 -13.87 -5.40
CA VAL A 261 6.45 -12.61 -5.07
C VAL A 261 7.96 -12.74 -5.09
N ASP A 262 8.68 -11.73 -5.58
CA ASP A 262 10.14 -11.77 -5.50
C ASP A 262 10.60 -11.61 -4.04
N HIS A 263 11.72 -12.24 -3.69
CA HIS A 263 12.31 -12.20 -2.34
C HIS A 263 13.07 -10.90 -2.03
N THR A 264 12.97 -9.85 -2.86
CA THR A 264 13.74 -8.61 -2.68
C THR A 264 13.17 -7.68 -1.60
N ARG A 265 12.06 -8.05 -0.94
CA ARG A 265 11.45 -7.31 0.17
C ARG A 265 11.29 -8.18 1.41
N SER A 266 12.26 -8.07 2.32
CA SER A 266 12.24 -8.83 3.58
C SER A 266 11.02 -8.53 4.45
N GLY A 267 10.48 -7.31 4.38
CA GLY A 267 9.32 -6.88 5.16
C GLY A 267 8.02 -7.64 4.84
N ILE A 268 7.94 -8.37 3.72
CA ILE A 268 6.79 -9.23 3.40
C ILE A 268 6.61 -10.30 4.48
N TRP A 269 7.72 -10.86 4.94
CA TRP A 269 7.75 -12.00 5.86
C TRP A 269 7.37 -11.63 7.31
N GLU A 270 7.25 -10.34 7.61
CA GLU A 270 6.67 -9.85 8.85
C GLU A 270 5.13 -9.95 8.86
N HIS A 271 4.51 -9.98 7.68
CA HIS A 271 3.06 -9.98 7.51
C HIS A 271 2.50 -11.34 7.08
N PHE A 272 3.29 -12.14 6.37
CA PHE A 272 2.90 -13.39 5.73
C PHE A 272 4.00 -14.45 5.85
N THR A 273 3.63 -15.72 5.82
CA THR A 273 4.57 -16.84 5.88
C THR A 273 4.77 -17.42 4.47
N ASP A 274 6.03 -17.60 4.06
CA ASP A 274 6.36 -18.21 2.76
C ASP A 274 5.81 -19.64 2.67
N GLY A 275 5.21 -19.98 1.53
CA GLY A 275 4.55 -21.27 1.29
C GLY A 275 3.16 -21.43 1.92
N VAL A 276 2.75 -20.56 2.83
CA VAL A 276 1.45 -20.67 3.54
C VAL A 276 0.45 -19.63 3.06
N GLU A 277 0.81 -18.34 3.12
CA GLU A 277 -0.06 -17.25 2.65
C GLU A 277 0.44 -16.65 1.34
N ILE A 278 1.75 -16.61 1.13
CA ILE A 278 2.40 -16.05 -0.06
C ILE A 278 3.57 -16.96 -0.42
N VAL A 279 3.95 -17.01 -1.69
CA VAL A 279 5.09 -17.81 -2.13
C VAL A 279 6.15 -16.91 -2.74
N GLY A 280 7.35 -16.93 -2.17
CA GLY A 280 8.49 -16.15 -2.65
C GLY A 280 9.22 -16.80 -3.84
N PHE A 281 10.06 -16.08 -4.56
CA PHE A 281 11.08 -16.63 -5.48
C PHE A 281 12.31 -15.71 -5.51
N HIS A 282 13.50 -16.27 -5.75
CA HIS A 282 14.77 -15.54 -5.71
C HIS A 282 15.26 -15.13 -7.10
N ASP A 283 15.00 -15.98 -8.10
CA ASP A 283 15.52 -15.79 -9.45
C ASP A 283 14.53 -16.29 -10.53
N PRO A 284 14.76 -15.96 -11.82
CA PRO A 284 13.90 -16.40 -12.92
C PRO A 284 13.81 -17.92 -13.11
N GLY A 285 14.84 -18.67 -12.74
CA GLY A 285 14.85 -20.13 -12.81
C GLY A 285 13.88 -20.73 -11.79
N GLU A 286 13.99 -20.31 -10.52
CA GLU A 286 13.05 -20.69 -9.45
C GLU A 286 11.62 -20.24 -9.79
N LEU A 287 11.45 -19.03 -10.33
CA LEU A 287 10.16 -18.52 -10.78
C LEU A 287 9.54 -19.46 -11.83
N SER A 288 10.31 -19.89 -12.83
CA SER A 288 9.83 -20.81 -13.87
C SER A 288 9.36 -22.14 -13.28
N GLN A 289 10.17 -22.74 -12.38
CA GLN A 289 9.81 -23.99 -11.70
C GLN A 289 8.54 -23.84 -10.87
N LYS A 290 8.40 -22.72 -10.15
CA LYS A 290 7.21 -22.43 -9.34
C LYS A 290 5.98 -22.20 -10.21
N ILE A 291 6.11 -21.55 -11.37
CA ILE A 291 5.00 -21.41 -12.32
C ILE A 291 4.48 -22.80 -12.73
N ASP A 292 5.36 -23.69 -13.18
CA ASP A 292 4.98 -25.04 -13.61
C ASP A 292 4.34 -25.84 -12.48
N PHE A 293 5.00 -25.87 -11.31
CA PHE A 293 4.52 -26.57 -10.13
C PHE A 293 3.15 -26.05 -9.71
N TYR A 294 3.01 -24.74 -9.55
CA TYR A 294 1.76 -24.18 -9.05
C TYR A 294 0.66 -24.31 -10.08
N LEU A 295 0.88 -24.18 -11.39
CA LEU A 295 -0.16 -24.43 -12.42
C LEU A 295 -0.73 -25.85 -12.33
N ALA A 296 0.12 -26.85 -12.10
CA ALA A 296 -0.28 -28.24 -11.91
C ALA A 296 -1.02 -28.52 -10.57
N ASN A 297 -0.96 -27.59 -9.61
CA ASN A 297 -1.50 -27.79 -8.24
C ASN A 297 -2.63 -26.78 -7.91
N PRO A 298 -3.82 -26.88 -8.53
CA PRO A 298 -4.91 -25.91 -8.36
C PRO A 298 -5.42 -25.78 -6.92
N GLN A 299 -5.58 -26.89 -6.21
CA GLN A 299 -6.09 -26.84 -4.84
C GLN A 299 -5.11 -26.14 -3.88
N LEU A 300 -3.80 -26.34 -4.08
CA LEU A 300 -2.78 -25.68 -3.28
C LEU A 300 -2.81 -24.17 -3.49
N ARG A 301 -2.90 -23.70 -4.74
CA ARG A 301 -3.04 -22.26 -5.04
C ARG A 301 -4.26 -21.65 -4.35
N ILE A 302 -5.41 -22.33 -4.43
CA ILE A 302 -6.66 -21.87 -3.79
C ILE A 302 -6.50 -21.80 -2.27
N ASN A 303 -5.85 -22.80 -1.65
CA ASN A 303 -5.65 -22.84 -0.20
C ASN A 303 -4.74 -21.70 0.28
N ILE A 304 -3.62 -21.47 -0.42
CA ILE A 304 -2.68 -20.39 -0.11
C ILE A 304 -3.36 -19.02 -0.26
N GLY A 305 -4.06 -18.78 -1.36
CA GLY A 305 -4.80 -17.53 -1.57
C GLY A 305 -5.85 -17.27 -0.47
N LYS A 306 -6.64 -18.29 -0.09
CA LYS A 306 -7.60 -18.19 1.03
C LYS A 306 -6.91 -17.91 2.37
N ALA A 307 -5.74 -18.49 2.63
CA ALA A 307 -4.96 -18.22 3.83
C ALA A 307 -4.47 -16.76 3.84
N ALA A 308 -3.98 -16.26 2.71
CA ALA A 308 -3.57 -14.87 2.51
C ALA A 308 -4.70 -13.89 2.85
N GLN A 309 -5.92 -14.15 2.36
CA GLN A 309 -7.07 -13.30 2.62
C GLN A 309 -7.45 -13.25 4.09
N ARG A 310 -7.52 -14.42 4.77
CA ARG A 310 -7.78 -14.47 6.21
C ARG A 310 -6.73 -13.67 6.99
N LYS A 311 -5.46 -13.86 6.67
CA LYS A 311 -4.35 -13.13 7.30
C LYS A 311 -4.46 -11.62 7.04
N ALA A 312 -4.70 -11.22 5.80
CA ALA A 312 -4.83 -9.82 5.41
C ALA A 312 -6.01 -9.13 6.12
N TYR A 313 -7.18 -9.75 6.15
CA TYR A 313 -8.37 -9.18 6.78
C TYR A 313 -8.25 -9.09 8.30
N SER A 314 -7.51 -10.02 8.94
CA SER A 314 -7.33 -10.03 10.39
C SER A 314 -6.31 -9.02 10.93
N ALA A 315 -5.39 -8.51 10.10
CA ALA A 315 -4.25 -7.71 10.60
C ALA A 315 -3.73 -6.63 9.64
N ASN A 316 -4.12 -6.64 8.37
CA ASN A 316 -3.54 -5.81 7.32
C ASN A 316 -4.61 -5.10 6.50
N THR A 317 -5.53 -4.41 7.18
CA THR A 317 -6.55 -3.57 6.53
C THR A 317 -6.36 -2.08 6.82
N PHE A 318 -6.98 -1.22 6.00
CA PHE A 318 -6.99 0.23 6.28
C PHE A 318 -7.54 0.55 7.66
N LYS A 319 -8.54 -0.20 8.14
CA LYS A 319 -9.04 -0.06 9.52
C LYS A 319 -7.93 -0.27 10.56
N HIS A 320 -7.07 -1.27 10.37
CA HIS A 320 -5.93 -1.50 11.26
C HIS A 320 -4.92 -0.36 11.20
N ARG A 321 -4.58 0.13 10.00
CA ARG A 321 -3.61 1.23 9.82
C ARG A 321 -4.12 2.55 10.40
N LEU A 322 -5.39 2.87 10.18
CA LEU A 322 -6.03 4.07 10.73
C LEU A 322 -6.18 3.97 12.25
N ASN A 323 -6.53 2.81 12.80
CA ASN A 323 -6.52 2.59 14.25
C ASN A 323 -5.14 2.88 14.84
N GLU A 324 -4.07 2.42 14.17
CA GLU A 324 -2.71 2.67 14.62
C GLU A 324 -2.33 4.15 14.56
N ILE A 325 -2.68 4.85 13.46
CA ILE A 325 -2.51 6.30 13.36
C ILE A 325 -3.22 7.02 14.52
N PHE A 326 -4.50 6.72 14.75
CA PHE A 326 -5.29 7.40 15.79
C PHE A 326 -4.88 7.03 17.21
N ARG A 327 -4.31 5.84 17.41
CA ARG A 327 -3.69 5.44 18.68
C ARG A 327 -2.42 6.23 18.95
N VAL A 328 -1.50 6.29 17.97
CA VAL A 328 -0.22 7.01 18.10
C VAL A 328 -0.43 8.52 18.27
N THR A 329 -1.44 9.09 17.59
CA THR A 329 -1.74 10.52 17.64
C THR A 329 -2.65 10.94 18.79
N ASN A 330 -3.04 10.00 19.67
CA ASN A 330 -4.02 10.22 20.75
C ASN A 330 -5.36 10.79 20.26
N ARG A 331 -5.80 10.37 19.07
CA ARG A 331 -7.09 10.70 18.46
C ARG A 331 -8.02 9.48 18.36
N SER A 332 -7.84 8.52 19.26
CA SER A 332 -8.67 7.32 19.33
C SER A 332 -10.07 7.65 19.83
N ILE A 333 -11.07 6.92 19.32
CA ILE A 333 -12.41 6.95 19.89
C ILE A 333 -12.33 6.24 21.23
N HIS A 334 -12.39 6.98 22.35
CA HIS A 334 -12.65 6.36 23.64
C HIS A 334 -14.05 5.74 23.59
N ARG A 335 -14.15 4.42 23.43
CA ARG A 335 -15.36 3.71 23.79
C ARG A 335 -15.53 3.87 25.29
N ASN A 336 -16.40 4.79 25.71
CA ASN A 336 -16.96 4.79 27.06
C ASN A 336 -17.79 3.51 27.24
N ASN A 337 -17.11 2.40 27.51
CA ASN A 337 -17.72 1.20 28.07
C ASN A 337 -17.39 1.16 29.57
N ASN A 338 -17.98 2.08 30.33
CA ASN A 338 -18.20 1.84 31.74
C ASN A 338 -19.33 0.82 31.89
N LYS A 339 -19.00 -0.46 31.70
CA LYS A 339 -19.59 -1.57 32.46
C LYS A 339 -18.49 -2.59 32.72
N SER A 340 -18.07 -2.61 33.98
CA SER A 340 -17.27 -3.65 34.59
C SER A 340 -17.80 -5.03 34.24
N CYS A 341 -16.95 -5.88 33.64
CA CYS A 341 -16.93 -7.31 33.90
C CYS A 341 -15.51 -7.82 33.62
N SER A 342 -14.93 -8.36 34.67
CA SER A 342 -13.59 -8.91 34.80
C SER A 342 -13.36 -10.15 33.93
N GLY A 343 -12.12 -10.30 33.45
CA GLY A 343 -11.50 -11.60 33.22
C GLY A 343 -11.44 -12.07 31.77
N GLY A 344 -10.33 -11.81 31.11
CA GLY A 344 -9.98 -12.44 29.83
C GLY A 344 -8.58 -12.05 29.39
N LYS A 345 -7.64 -12.99 29.48
CA LYS A 345 -6.24 -12.81 29.08
C LYS A 345 -6.17 -12.43 27.59
N THR A 346 -5.71 -11.22 27.29
CA THR A 346 -5.38 -10.79 25.93
C THR A 346 -3.97 -11.26 25.56
N THR A 347 -3.88 -12.09 24.53
CA THR A 347 -2.65 -12.43 23.83
C THR A 347 -2.08 -11.17 23.15
N LYS A 348 -0.86 -10.78 23.54
CA LYS A 348 -0.10 -9.70 22.92
C LYS A 348 0.18 -10.04 21.44
N SER A 349 -0.41 -9.30 20.51
CA SER A 349 0.13 -9.20 19.15
C SER A 349 1.33 -8.26 19.18
N SER A 350 2.53 -8.82 19.18
CA SER A 350 3.78 -8.06 19.10
C SER A 350 4.00 -7.58 17.66
N GLN A 351 3.52 -6.37 17.34
CA GLN A 351 4.13 -5.56 16.28
C GLN A 351 5.15 -4.66 16.95
N VAL A 352 6.43 -4.89 16.62
CA VAL A 352 7.56 -4.19 17.21
C VAL A 352 7.59 -2.76 16.66
N PHE A 353 7.51 -1.78 17.56
CA PHE A 353 7.75 -0.37 17.24
C PHE A 353 9.21 -0.18 16.87
N TYR A 354 9.46 0.42 15.71
CA TYR A 354 10.76 0.99 15.40
C TYR A 354 10.63 2.51 15.47
N SER A 355 10.85 3.07 16.66
CA SER A 355 11.17 4.49 16.81
C SER A 355 12.62 4.72 16.37
N ALA A 356 12.94 5.93 15.93
CA ALA A 356 14.26 6.32 15.41
C ALA A 356 15.46 6.18 16.39
N THR A 357 15.26 5.56 17.56
CA THR A 357 16.28 5.35 18.60
C THR A 357 17.07 4.04 18.46
N ALA A 358 16.83 3.20 17.44
CA ALA A 358 17.65 2.01 17.18
C ALA A 358 18.49 2.17 15.89
N LYS A 359 19.81 2.33 16.04
CA LYS A 359 20.79 2.40 14.94
C LYS A 359 20.83 1.07 14.15
N ASN A 360 20.74 1.15 12.82
CA ASN A 360 20.63 -0.01 11.91
C ASN A 360 21.96 -0.46 11.30
N ASN A 361 22.21 -1.78 11.32
CA ASN A 361 23.27 -2.50 10.59
C ASN A 361 22.80 -3.09 9.23
N LEU A 362 21.59 -2.77 8.75
CA LEU A 362 20.97 -3.44 7.58
C LEU A 362 21.43 -2.90 6.21
N ASN A 363 22.13 -1.78 6.12
CA ASN A 363 22.55 -1.19 4.84
C ASN A 363 23.72 -1.94 4.14
N GLN A 364 24.42 -2.85 4.82
CA GLN A 364 25.58 -3.55 4.24
C GLN A 364 25.20 -4.75 3.37
N GLU A 365 24.12 -5.48 3.67
CA GLU A 365 23.78 -6.72 2.93
C GLU A 365 23.27 -6.48 1.49
N PHE A 366 22.64 -5.32 1.23
CA PHE A 366 22.10 -5.01 -0.10
C PHE A 366 23.15 -4.49 -1.08
N ARG A 367 24.27 -3.89 -0.61
CA ARG A 367 25.35 -3.42 -1.49
C ARG A 367 26.17 -4.56 -2.09
N THR A 368 26.24 -5.71 -1.42
CA THR A 368 27.03 -6.87 -1.88
C THR A 368 26.34 -7.72 -2.95
N ARG A 369 25.03 -7.60 -3.16
CA ARG A 369 24.28 -8.41 -4.15
C ARG A 369 23.97 -7.69 -5.47
N GLY A 370 24.41 -6.44 -5.64
CA GLY A 370 24.22 -5.66 -6.87
C GLY A 370 25.33 -5.80 -7.91
N ASN A 371 26.38 -6.59 -7.64
CA ASN A 371 27.59 -6.72 -8.47
C ASN A 371 27.89 -8.16 -8.91
N GLN A 372 26.87 -9.00 -9.12
CA GLN A 372 27.02 -10.31 -9.78
C GLN A 372 25.90 -10.57 -10.80
#